data_AF-A0A7V5JIZ6-F1
#
_entry.id   AF-A0A7V5JIZ6-F1
#
_cell.length_a   1.000
_cell.length_b   1.000
_cell.length_c   1.000
_cell.angle_alpha   90.00
_cell.angle_beta   90.00
_cell.angle_gamma   90.00
#
_symmetry.space_group_name_H-M   'P 1'
#
loop_
_entity.id
_entity.type
_entity.pdbx_description
1 polymer ?
#
loop_
_entity_poly.entity_id
_entity_poly.type
_entity_poly.pdbx_seq_one_letter_code
_entity_poly.pdbx_strand_id
1 'polypeptide(L)'
;NYLEQTARIQAALVFRGFKNNQLADMKAYLAGLMKDRKGKPEPTILIDPTLFERFGIEQVPVTVVTETKIQPCGQRPCPAPVFLSVSGDVSLGWALGLIARQAASEKLRASLRPLIDTMENGS
;
A
#
# COMPACT_ATOMS: atom_id res chain seq x y z
N ASN A 1 13.15 4.12 0.56
CA ASN A 1 12.05 4.87 1.23
C ASN A 1 10.72 4.40 0.64
N TYR A 2 9.77 3.97 1.49
CA TYR A 2 8.45 3.46 1.07
C TYR A 2 7.67 4.38 0.13
N LEU A 3 7.63 5.69 0.38
CA LEU A 3 6.94 6.68 -0.47
C LEU A 3 7.50 6.71 -1.90
N GLU A 4 8.79 6.44 -2.07
CA GLU A 4 9.41 6.39 -3.40
C GLU A 4 9.07 5.08 -4.10
N GLN A 5 9.13 3.97 -3.36
CA GLN A 5 8.76 2.65 -3.88
C GLN A 5 7.29 2.60 -4.31
N THR A 6 6.36 3.09 -3.49
CA THR A 6 4.94 3.13 -3.83
C THR A 6 4.67 4.02 -5.03
N ALA A 7 5.33 5.17 -5.14
CA ALA A 7 5.18 6.06 -6.29
C ALA A 7 5.66 5.41 -7.60
N ARG A 8 6.79 4.69 -7.57
CA ARG A 8 7.36 4.01 -8.75
C ARG A 8 6.43 2.96 -9.34
N ILE A 9 5.71 2.22 -8.49
CA ILE A 9 4.76 1.18 -8.94
C ILE A 9 3.30 1.65 -8.92
N GLN A 10 3.07 2.96 -8.74
CA GLN A 10 1.73 3.56 -8.65
C GLN A 10 0.82 2.88 -7.60
N ALA A 11 1.41 2.36 -6.52
CA ALA A 11 0.68 1.85 -5.38
C ALA A 11 0.21 2.98 -4.47
N ALA A 12 -0.92 2.76 -3.80
CA ALA A 12 -1.44 3.71 -2.81
C ALA A 12 -0.80 3.48 -1.43
N LEU A 13 -0.38 4.56 -0.79
CA LEU A 13 -0.06 4.59 0.64
C LEU A 13 -1.32 4.94 1.42
N VAL A 14 -1.81 4.01 2.24
CA VAL A 14 -3.07 4.16 2.97
C VAL A 14 -2.81 4.43 4.45
N PHE A 15 -3.41 5.49 4.97
CA PHE A 15 -3.45 5.79 6.41
C PHE A 15 -4.82 5.44 6.97
N ARG A 16 -4.85 4.92 8.20
CA ARG A 16 -6.11 4.57 8.90
C ARG A 16 -6.98 5.80 9.15
N GLY A 17 -6.35 6.92 9.46
CA GLY A 17 -7.04 8.14 9.85
C GLY A 17 -6.07 9.30 9.93
N PHE A 18 -6.54 10.42 10.47
CA PHE A 18 -5.70 11.58 10.69
C PHE A 18 -4.71 11.33 11.83
N LYS A 19 -3.50 11.86 11.68
CA LYS A 19 -2.53 11.93 12.78
C LYS A 19 -3.17 12.65 13.97
N ASN A 20 -3.09 12.05 15.16
CA ASN A 20 -3.71 12.55 16.39
C ASN A 20 -5.21 12.88 16.27
N ASN A 21 -5.93 12.23 15.35
CA ASN A 21 -7.33 12.54 15.00
C ASN A 21 -7.55 14.00 14.53
N GLN A 22 -6.52 14.69 14.06
CA GLN A 22 -6.58 16.09 13.63
C GLN A 22 -6.11 16.26 12.18
N LEU A 23 -6.94 16.90 11.36
CA LEU A 23 -6.61 17.16 9.95
C LEU A 23 -5.36 18.04 9.80
N ALA A 24 -5.17 19.02 10.69
CA ALA A 24 -4.01 19.91 10.67
C ALA A 24 -2.70 19.13 10.89
N ASP A 25 -2.68 18.22 11.86
CA ASP A 25 -1.53 17.36 12.15
C ASP A 25 -1.22 16.41 10.98
N MET A 26 -2.26 15.86 10.35
CA MET A 26 -2.09 15.04 9.15
C MET A 26 -1.50 15.85 7.99
N LYS A 27 -1.98 17.07 7.75
CA LYS A 27 -1.43 17.97 6.72
C LYS A 27 0.05 18.29 6.98
N ALA A 28 0.40 18.65 8.21
CA ALA A 28 1.78 18.96 8.58
C ALA A 28 2.69 17.73 8.41
N TYR A 29 2.20 16.54 8.79
CA TYR A 29 2.92 15.29 8.60
C TYR A 29 3.17 14.98 7.12
N LEU A 30 2.14 15.05 6.28
CA LEU A 30 2.27 14.83 4.84
C LEU A 30 3.20 15.86 4.18
N ALA A 31 3.10 17.14 4.56
CA ALA A 31 4.01 18.17 4.07
C ALA A 31 5.48 17.85 4.43
N GLY A 32 5.72 17.36 5.66
CA GLY A 32 7.04 16.90 6.09
C GLY A 32 7.56 15.73 5.25
N LEU A 33 6.71 14.75 4.94
CA LEU A 33 7.08 13.61 4.09
C LEU A 33 7.44 14.02 2.65
N MET A 34 6.84 15.10 2.14
CA MET A 34 7.04 15.56 0.76
C MET A 34 8.15 16.63 0.62
N LYS A 35 8.61 17.22 1.72
CA LYS A 35 9.56 18.36 1.72
C LYS A 35 10.81 18.13 0.86
N ASP A 36 11.39 16.94 0.93
CA ASP A 36 12.66 16.61 0.26
C ASP A 36 12.46 15.80 -1.04
N ARG A 37 11.26 15.87 -1.64
CA ARG A 37 10.88 15.06 -2.81
C ARG A 37 10.72 15.86 -4.11
N LYS A 38 11.28 17.06 -4.20
CA LYS A 38 11.22 17.87 -5.43
C LYS A 38 11.74 17.08 -6.65
N GLY A 39 10.92 17.01 -7.70
CA GLY A 39 11.26 16.30 -8.94
C GLY A 39 11.15 14.77 -8.87
N LYS A 40 10.70 14.20 -7.74
CA LYS A 40 10.44 12.75 -7.61
C LYS A 40 8.96 12.44 -7.84
N PRO A 41 8.62 11.23 -8.34
CA PRO A 41 7.23 10.78 -8.40
C PRO A 41 6.56 10.85 -7.02
N GLU A 42 5.33 11.36 -6.99
CA GLU A 42 4.50 11.40 -5.79
C GLU A 42 3.63 10.14 -5.69
N PRO A 43 3.53 9.52 -4.50
CA PRO A 43 2.65 8.39 -4.30
C PRO A 43 1.20 8.86 -4.18
N THR A 44 0.26 8.02 -4.60
CA THR A 44 -1.14 8.19 -4.21
C THR A 44 -1.25 7.99 -2.70
N ILE A 45 -1.83 8.97 -1.99
CA ILE A 45 -2.08 8.88 -0.55
C ILE A 45 -3.59 8.82 -0.32
N LEU A 46 -4.03 7.83 0.46
CA LEU A 46 -5.42 7.65 0.86
C LEU A 46 -5.54 7.68 2.38
N ILE A 47 -6.67 8.19 2.86
CA ILE A 47 -7.06 8.10 4.26
C ILE A 47 -8.38 7.35 4.28
N ASP A 48 -8.32 6.06 4.58
CA ASP A 48 -9.47 5.16 4.50
C ASP A 48 -9.42 4.13 5.63
N PRO A 49 -10.13 4.38 6.76
CA PRO A 49 -10.21 3.43 7.86
C PRO A 49 -10.87 2.12 7.45
N THR A 50 -11.74 2.13 6.44
CA THR A 50 -12.50 0.93 6.05
C THR A 50 -11.59 -0.15 5.47
N LEU A 51 -10.46 0.23 4.84
CA LEU A 51 -9.49 -0.76 4.34
C LEU A 51 -8.79 -1.52 5.47
N PHE A 52 -8.59 -0.89 6.63
CA PHE A 52 -8.02 -1.58 7.79
C PHE A 52 -8.98 -2.63 8.34
N GLU A 53 -10.27 -2.29 8.43
CA GLU A 53 -11.31 -3.24 8.84
C GLU A 53 -11.47 -4.37 7.83
N ARG A 54 -11.59 -4.05 6.53
CA ARG A 54 -11.77 -5.02 5.45
C ARG A 54 -10.65 -6.05 5.40
N PHE A 55 -9.40 -5.62 5.57
CA PHE A 55 -8.23 -6.49 5.49
C PHE A 55 -7.74 -7.00 6.85
N GLY A 56 -8.47 -6.75 7.93
CA GLY A 56 -8.09 -7.23 9.28
C GLY A 56 -6.74 -6.71 9.76
N ILE A 57 -6.40 -5.45 9.43
CA ILE A 57 -5.08 -4.87 9.75
C ILE A 57 -5.07 -4.36 11.19
N GLU A 58 -4.45 -5.15 12.07
CA GLU A 58 -4.30 -4.82 13.50
C GLU A 58 -3.00 -4.06 13.79
N GLN A 59 -1.94 -4.31 13.04
CA GLN A 59 -0.60 -3.71 13.20
C GLN A 59 -0.12 -3.09 11.89
N VAL A 60 0.78 -2.12 11.97
CA VAL A 60 1.36 -1.42 10.80
C VAL A 60 2.88 -1.42 10.88
N PRO A 61 3.61 -1.37 9.74
CA PRO A 61 3.11 -1.34 8.35
C PRO A 61 2.68 -2.71 7.82
N VAL A 62 1.80 -2.70 6.81
CA VAL A 62 1.33 -3.88 6.07
C VAL A 62 1.27 -3.57 4.58
N THR A 63 1.78 -4.48 3.76
CA THR A 63 1.58 -4.48 2.30
C THR A 63 0.42 -5.39 1.97
N VAL A 64 -0.57 -4.90 1.22
CA VAL A 64 -1.72 -5.69 0.75
C VAL A 64 -1.73 -5.71 -0.78
N VAL A 65 -1.94 -6.89 -1.36
CA VAL A 65 -2.16 -7.06 -2.80
C VAL A 65 -3.50 -7.76 -2.98
N THR A 66 -4.34 -7.20 -3.85
CA THR A 66 -5.65 -7.74 -4.20
C THR A 66 -5.65 -8.27 -5.62
N GLU A 67 -6.38 -9.35 -5.90
CA GLU A 67 -6.52 -9.87 -7.27
C GLU A 67 -7.39 -8.98 -8.17
N THR A 68 -8.28 -8.23 -7.54
CA THR A 68 -9.22 -7.31 -8.21
C THR A 68 -9.12 -5.92 -7.61
N LYS A 69 -9.54 -4.91 -8.39
CA LYS A 69 -9.58 -3.53 -7.92
C LYS A 69 -10.52 -3.40 -6.73
N ILE A 70 -10.06 -2.73 -5.69
CA ILE A 70 -10.87 -2.39 -4.52
C ILE A 70 -11.99 -1.44 -4.97
N GLN A 71 -13.24 -1.86 -4.78
CA GLN A 71 -14.40 -1.03 -5.07
C GLN A 71 -14.81 -0.20 -3.86
N PRO A 72 -15.34 1.02 -4.07
CA PRO A 72 -16.05 1.76 -3.04
C PRO A 72 -17.19 0.93 -2.46
N CYS A 73 -17.49 1.14 -1.18
CA CYS A 73 -18.38 0.27 -0.45
C CYS A 73 -19.19 1.07 0.57
N GLY A 74 -20.52 1.05 0.41
CA GLY A 74 -21.45 1.71 1.34
C GLY A 74 -22.07 0.76 2.37
N GLN A 75 -21.78 -0.55 2.30
CA GLN A 75 -22.36 -1.58 3.16
C GLN A 75 -21.46 -1.89 4.36
N ARG A 76 -22.06 -2.35 5.48
CA ARG A 76 -21.36 -2.82 6.68
C ARG A 76 -21.84 -4.24 7.05
N PRO A 77 -20.93 -5.24 7.19
CA PRO A 77 -19.49 -5.15 6.91
C PRO A 77 -19.24 -5.02 5.40
N CYS A 78 -18.16 -4.32 5.05
CA CYS A 78 -17.74 -4.25 3.66
C CYS A 78 -16.88 -5.49 3.32
N PRO A 79 -17.16 -6.23 2.24
CA PRO A 79 -16.36 -7.40 1.88
C PRO A 79 -14.97 -6.99 1.36
N ALA A 80 -13.93 -7.74 1.75
CA ALA A 80 -12.63 -7.66 1.11
C ALA A 80 -12.60 -8.48 -0.19
N PRO A 81 -11.97 -7.98 -1.27
CA PRO A 81 -11.62 -8.82 -2.40
C PRO A 81 -10.61 -9.90 -1.96
N VAL A 82 -10.41 -10.94 -2.76
CA VAL A 82 -9.32 -11.90 -2.53
C VAL A 82 -7.99 -11.16 -2.46
N PHE A 83 -7.25 -11.37 -1.37
CA PHE A 83 -6.03 -10.62 -1.08
C PHE A 83 -4.98 -11.49 -0.40
N LEU A 84 -3.73 -11.03 -0.52
CA LEU A 84 -2.58 -11.49 0.26
C LEU A 84 -1.96 -10.28 0.95
N SER A 85 -1.37 -10.51 2.12
CA SER A 85 -0.74 -9.43 2.88
C SER A 85 0.54 -9.88 3.56
N VAL A 86 1.44 -8.92 3.77
CA VAL A 86 2.69 -9.09 4.48
C VAL A 86 2.80 -7.97 5.50
N SER A 87 2.91 -8.35 6.77
CA SER A 87 3.11 -7.41 7.88
C SER A 87 4.60 -7.28 8.21
N GLY A 88 5.00 -6.09 8.66
CA GLY A 88 6.36 -5.81 9.13
C GLY A 88 7.08 -4.75 8.32
N ASP A 89 8.17 -4.22 8.91
CA ASP A 89 9.00 -3.18 8.31
C ASP A 89 10.01 -3.79 7.33
N VAL A 90 9.52 -4.10 6.12
CA VAL A 90 10.29 -4.75 5.04
C VAL A 90 10.19 -3.92 3.77
N SER A 91 11.14 -4.02 2.85
CA SER A 91 11.02 -3.27 1.59
C SER A 91 9.79 -3.71 0.78
N LEU A 92 9.24 -2.81 -0.04
CA LEU A 92 8.10 -3.13 -0.89
C LEU A 92 8.42 -4.27 -1.87
N GLY A 93 9.63 -4.27 -2.45
CA GLY A 93 10.10 -5.37 -3.30
C GLY A 93 10.14 -6.71 -2.58
N TRP A 94 10.62 -6.75 -1.34
CA TRP A 94 10.63 -7.98 -0.54
C TRP A 94 9.22 -8.47 -0.24
N ALA A 95 8.30 -7.57 0.15
CA ALA A 95 6.91 -7.92 0.41
C ALA A 95 6.22 -8.49 -0.85
N LEU A 96 6.39 -7.84 -2.00
CA LEU A 96 5.84 -8.32 -3.28
C LEU A 96 6.41 -9.68 -3.68
N GLY A 97 7.72 -9.90 -3.48
CA GLY A 97 8.35 -11.20 -3.75
C GLY A 97 7.87 -12.31 -2.82
N LEU A 98 7.59 -12.01 -1.55
CA LEU A 98 6.97 -12.98 -0.63
C LEU A 98 5.53 -13.29 -1.06
N ILE A 99 4.73 -12.28 -1.37
CA ILE A 99 3.36 -12.46 -1.86
C ILE A 99 3.34 -13.30 -3.14
N ALA A 100 4.24 -13.03 -4.09
CA ALA A 100 4.33 -13.79 -5.33
C ALA A 100 4.66 -15.27 -5.07
N ARG A 101 5.51 -15.60 -4.08
CA ARG A 101 5.79 -16.99 -3.71
C ARG A 101 4.60 -17.70 -3.06
N GLN A 102 3.75 -16.96 -2.35
CA GLN A 102 2.56 -17.50 -1.67
C GLN A 102 1.32 -17.57 -2.57
N ALA A 103 1.28 -16.77 -3.64
CA ALA A 103 0.13 -16.67 -4.52
C ALA A 103 -0.12 -17.97 -5.29
N ALA A 104 -1.26 -18.63 -5.04
CA ALA A 104 -1.70 -19.76 -5.82
C ALA A 104 -2.05 -19.36 -7.27
N SER A 105 -2.64 -18.18 -7.44
CA SER A 105 -3.04 -17.63 -8.75
C SER A 105 -1.83 -17.29 -9.63
N GLU A 106 -1.67 -18.03 -10.74
CA GLU A 106 -0.64 -17.73 -11.77
C GLU A 106 -0.81 -16.33 -12.35
N LYS A 107 -2.06 -15.89 -12.55
CA LYS A 107 -2.37 -14.55 -13.04
C LYS A 107 -1.86 -13.48 -12.07
N LEU A 108 -2.08 -13.67 -10.77
CA LEU A 108 -1.57 -12.75 -9.75
C LEU A 108 -0.05 -12.72 -9.76
N ARG A 109 0.61 -13.89 -9.76
CA ARG A 109 2.08 -14.00 -9.84
C ARG A 109 2.64 -13.28 -11.06
N ALA A 110 2.06 -13.51 -12.23
CA ALA A 110 2.45 -12.85 -13.47
C ALA A 110 2.28 -11.32 -13.39
N SER A 111 1.20 -10.84 -12.76
CA SER A 111 0.96 -9.40 -12.59
C SER A 111 1.94 -8.71 -11.62
N LEU A 112 2.49 -9.46 -10.66
CA LEU A 112 3.44 -8.92 -9.68
C LEU A 112 4.87 -8.82 -10.21
N ARG A 113 5.24 -9.66 -11.17
CA ARG A 113 6.59 -9.70 -11.75
C ARG A 113 7.12 -8.33 -12.19
N PRO A 114 6.43 -7.54 -13.05
CA PRO A 114 6.95 -6.23 -13.46
C PRO A 114 7.12 -5.26 -12.29
N LEU A 115 6.31 -5.38 -11.23
CA LEU A 115 6.44 -4.54 -10.03
C LEU A 115 7.68 -4.92 -9.23
N ILE A 116 7.95 -6.23 -9.10
CA ILE A 116 9.16 -6.75 -8.45
C ILE A 116 10.40 -6.31 -9.23
N ASP A 117 10.41 -6.48 -10.55
CA ASP A 117 11.52 -6.07 -11.42
C ASP A 117 11.79 -4.56 -11.30
N THR A 118 10.73 -3.75 -11.19
CA THR A 118 10.85 -2.29 -10.96
C THR A 118 11.49 -1.96 -9.62
N MET A 119 11.24 -2.77 -8.58
CA MET A 119 11.85 -2.59 -7.26
C MET A 119 13.33 -3.01 -7.23
N GLU A 120 13.70 -4.05 -7.98
CA GLU A 120 15.08 -4.54 -8.04
C GLU A 120 15.98 -3.61 -8.87
N ASN A 121 15.51 -3.12 -10.02
CA ASN A 121 16.29 -2.27 -10.93
C ASN A 121 16.40 -0.80 -10.51
N GLY A 122 15.67 -0.39 -9.47
CA GLY A 122 15.67 0.98 -8.94
C GLY A 122 16.42 1.16 -7.63
N SER A 123 17.19 0.15 -7.18
CA SER A 123 18.00 0.19 -5.96
C SER A 123 19.33 0.91 -6.18
#